data_AF-W3WN33-F1
#
_entry.id   AF-W3WN33-F1
#
_cell.length_a   1.000
_cell.length_b   1.000
_cell.length_c   1.000
_cell.angle_alpha   90.00
_cell.angle_beta   90.00
_cell.angle_gamma   90.00
#
_symmetry.space_group_name_H-M   'P 1'
#
loop_
_entity.id
_entity.type
_entity.pdbx_description
1 polymer ?
#
loop_
_entity_poly.entity_id
_entity_poly.type
_entity_poly.pdbx_seq_one_letter_code
_entity_poly.pdbx_strand_id
1 'polypeptide(L)'
;MSQSHICTKKHYRPPGYVRGGDQRRPALVFQGYKARPLLNCTVGSFWEVPTNELAQAQIKAKTRYQELFGKYSKMTRQQLHKQDLPKMLTKFAHQLDEFFFFGSLFNSSGIRVHVQLLPEHREHLCLGRAFSDEANDMERFVQIARRTRVPVGRAKLSLVDMLGVLYHELLHTYLGLYLCQSDGCEWYRLNAEGLSGHGPVFRALEHTGLKTLQSWGTQKGETVIPPEWHDDFVWTASWQEECQEVTSCKELGKIPHAHLANLRHNPSPNEIIQVRGIKVIIDGPRLRRHVKKNAKKDRKHQRKQT
;
A
#
# COMPACT_ATOMS: atom_id res chain seq x y z
N MET A 1 3.24 22.19 -28.48
CA MET A 1 4.40 21.41 -27.99
C MET A 1 4.50 21.65 -26.49
N SER A 2 4.01 20.75 -25.62
CA SER A 2 4.24 20.91 -24.18
C SER A 2 5.69 20.53 -23.89
N GLN A 3 6.45 21.47 -23.32
CA GLN A 3 7.78 21.17 -22.81
C GLN A 3 7.61 20.12 -21.72
N SER A 4 8.23 18.96 -21.87
CA SER A 4 8.27 17.97 -20.80
C SER A 4 8.96 18.61 -19.60
N HIS A 5 8.21 18.97 -18.57
CA HIS A 5 8.79 19.50 -17.34
C HIS A 5 9.67 18.41 -16.74
N ILE A 6 10.99 18.56 -16.84
CA ILE A 6 11.92 17.62 -16.19
C ILE A 6 11.88 17.92 -14.69
N CYS A 7 11.61 16.91 -13.88
CA CYS A 7 11.64 17.04 -12.42
C CYS A 7 13.06 17.46 -11.97
N THR A 8 13.24 18.70 -11.53
CA THR A 8 14.52 19.22 -11.04
C THR A 8 14.82 18.81 -9.60
N LYS A 9 13.82 18.32 -8.87
CA LYS A 9 13.96 17.84 -7.49
C LYS A 9 14.87 16.61 -7.45
N LYS A 10 15.90 16.67 -6.59
CA LYS A 10 16.73 15.51 -6.27
C LYS A 10 15.88 14.51 -5.48
N HIS A 11 15.82 13.29 -5.99
CA HIS A 11 15.08 12.20 -5.34
C HIS A 11 15.97 11.46 -4.35
N TYR A 12 15.38 11.10 -3.21
CA TYR A 12 16.01 10.26 -2.24
C TYR A 12 16.04 8.82 -2.73
N ARG A 13 17.08 8.09 -2.33
CA ARG A 13 17.08 6.63 -2.41
C ARG A 13 16.40 6.11 -1.14
N PRO A 14 15.42 5.20 -1.25
CA PRO A 14 14.87 4.57 -0.07
C PRO A 14 15.99 3.90 0.73
N PRO A 15 15.95 4.00 2.07
CA PRO A 15 16.93 3.35 2.91
C PRO A 15 16.91 1.84 2.63
N GLY A 16 18.08 1.25 2.49
CA GLY A 16 18.24 -0.18 2.35
C GLY A 16 17.73 -0.86 3.61
N TYR A 17 16.66 -1.62 3.48
CA TYR A 17 16.07 -2.34 4.59
C TYR A 17 17.10 -3.30 5.23
N VAL A 18 17.44 -3.05 6.49
CA VAL A 18 18.44 -3.82 7.23
C VAL A 18 17.75 -5.02 7.87
N ARG A 19 17.96 -6.19 7.29
CA ARG A 19 17.52 -7.48 7.86
C ARG A 19 18.40 -7.86 9.04
N GLY A 20 17.79 -8.37 10.12
CA GLY A 20 18.48 -8.95 11.27
C GLY A 20 19.07 -7.93 12.25
N GLY A 21 18.41 -7.79 13.41
CA GLY A 21 18.97 -7.19 14.64
C GLY A 21 18.89 -5.67 14.78
N ASP A 22 18.85 -4.91 13.69
CA ASP A 22 18.71 -3.45 13.76
C ASP A 22 17.25 -3.07 14.04
N GLN A 23 16.98 -2.46 15.19
CA GLN A 23 15.65 -1.99 15.57
C GLN A 23 15.28 -0.66 14.90
N ARG A 24 16.19 -0.04 14.13
CA ARG A 24 15.93 1.27 13.55
C ARG A 24 14.91 1.19 12.43
N ARG A 25 13.79 1.88 12.63
CA ARG A 25 12.82 2.15 11.57
C ARG A 25 13.49 3.04 10.51
N PRO A 26 13.39 2.71 9.21
CA PRO A 26 13.85 3.60 8.17
C PRO A 26 13.10 4.93 8.24
N ALA A 27 13.83 6.03 8.38
CA ALA A 27 13.26 7.37 8.27
C ALA A 27 12.98 7.68 6.79
N LEU A 28 11.70 7.61 6.41
CA LEU A 28 11.27 7.98 5.06
C LEU A 28 11.11 9.51 4.95
N VAL A 29 11.56 10.06 3.82
CA VAL A 29 11.42 11.48 3.50
C VAL A 29 10.11 11.74 2.76
N PHE A 30 9.28 12.64 3.29
CA PHE A 30 8.02 13.04 2.67
C PHE A 30 8.22 13.52 1.24
N GLN A 31 7.38 12.99 0.34
CA GLN A 31 7.37 13.29 -1.08
C GLN A 31 8.78 13.26 -1.72
N GLY A 32 9.63 12.36 -1.22
CA GLY A 32 11.05 12.31 -1.56
C GLY A 32 11.41 11.27 -2.61
N TYR A 33 10.48 10.35 -2.92
CA TYR A 33 10.81 9.12 -3.64
C TYR A 33 10.15 9.00 -5.00
N LYS A 34 10.86 8.31 -5.91
CA LYS A 34 10.28 7.79 -7.14
C LYS A 34 9.52 6.50 -6.84
N ALA A 35 8.48 6.24 -7.62
CA ALA A 35 7.58 5.10 -7.43
C ALA A 35 8.28 3.73 -7.40
N ARG A 36 9.10 3.41 -8.40
CA ARG A 36 9.77 2.10 -8.51
C ARG A 36 10.82 1.83 -7.40
N PRO A 37 11.71 2.79 -7.06
CA PRO A 37 12.56 2.63 -5.89
C PRO A 37 11.78 2.38 -4.61
N LEU A 38 10.70 3.16 -4.36
CA LEU A 38 9.86 2.99 -3.18
C LEU A 38 9.25 1.58 -3.15
N LEU A 39 8.60 1.15 -4.23
CA LEU A 39 8.07 -0.21 -4.40
C LEU A 39 9.08 -1.29 -4.04
N ASN A 40 10.25 -1.27 -4.66
CA ASN A 40 11.27 -2.30 -4.46
C ASN A 40 11.77 -2.35 -3.02
N CYS A 41 11.87 -1.19 -2.37
CA CYS A 41 12.24 -1.08 -0.97
C CYS A 41 11.17 -1.70 -0.07
N THR A 42 9.91 -1.30 -0.25
CA THR A 42 8.76 -1.72 0.55
C THR A 42 8.52 -3.21 0.40
N VAL A 43 8.34 -3.72 -0.83
CA VAL A 43 8.13 -5.16 -1.09
C VAL A 43 9.32 -5.99 -0.62
N GLY A 44 10.54 -5.50 -0.85
CA GLY A 44 11.77 -6.19 -0.45
C GLY A 44 11.95 -6.37 1.07
N SER A 45 11.17 -5.64 1.88
CA SER A 45 11.18 -5.72 3.33
C SER A 45 10.33 -6.85 3.90
N PHE A 46 9.36 -7.38 3.14
CA PHE A 46 8.43 -8.39 3.64
C PHE A 46 8.16 -9.57 2.71
N TRP A 47 8.29 -9.40 1.39
CA TRP A 47 7.93 -10.44 0.43
C TRP A 47 8.83 -11.67 0.53
N GLU A 48 8.24 -12.81 0.86
CA GLU A 48 8.93 -14.09 1.06
C GLU A 48 10.17 -13.96 1.96
N VAL A 49 10.11 -13.07 2.96
CA VAL A 49 11.17 -12.92 3.94
C VAL A 49 10.94 -13.94 5.05
N PRO A 50 11.89 -14.86 5.30
CA PRO A 50 11.80 -15.80 6.41
C PRO A 50 11.63 -15.07 7.75
N THR A 51 10.89 -15.65 8.68
CA THR A 51 10.56 -14.98 9.96
C THR A 51 11.81 -14.60 10.76
N ASN A 52 12.87 -15.40 10.70
CA ASN A 52 14.16 -15.12 11.35
C ASN A 52 14.98 -14.00 10.66
N GLU A 53 14.58 -13.55 9.47
CA GLU A 53 15.18 -12.41 8.77
C GLU A 53 14.38 -11.10 8.93
N LEU A 54 13.14 -11.15 9.44
CA LEU A 54 12.31 -9.98 9.70
C LEU A 54 12.90 -9.12 10.83
N ALA A 55 12.61 -7.82 10.81
CA ALA A 55 12.93 -6.97 11.96
C ALA A 55 12.08 -7.35 13.17
N GLN A 56 12.60 -7.14 14.39
CA GLN A 56 11.87 -7.44 15.62
C GLN A 56 10.53 -6.69 15.72
N ALA A 57 10.49 -5.45 15.22
CA ALA A 57 9.26 -4.68 15.11
C ALA A 57 8.21 -5.35 14.21
N GLN A 58 8.60 -5.88 13.04
CA GLN A 58 7.71 -6.61 12.15
C GLN A 58 7.24 -7.92 12.79
N ILE A 59 8.13 -8.69 13.43
CA ILE A 59 7.74 -9.93 14.12
C ILE A 59 6.67 -9.62 15.17
N LYS A 60 6.92 -8.61 16.02
CA LYS A 60 5.98 -8.16 17.06
C LYS A 60 4.65 -7.69 16.48
N ALA A 61 4.69 -6.93 15.37
CA ALA A 61 3.50 -6.45 14.69
C ALA A 61 2.66 -7.61 14.11
N LYS A 62 3.30 -8.57 13.44
CA LYS A 62 2.64 -9.79 12.93
C LYS A 62 2.00 -10.59 14.06
N THR A 63 2.72 -10.85 15.15
CA THR A 63 2.17 -11.59 16.31
C THR A 63 0.95 -10.89 16.88
N ARG A 64 1.04 -9.58 17.14
CA ARG A 64 -0.09 -8.77 17.65
C ARG A 64 -1.26 -8.74 16.69
N TYR A 65 -1.00 -8.65 15.39
CA TYR A 65 -2.05 -8.72 14.37
C TYR A 65 -2.78 -10.07 14.46
N GLN A 66 -2.05 -11.18 14.54
CA GLN A 66 -2.63 -12.53 14.65
C GLN A 66 -3.44 -12.71 15.94
N GLU A 67 -2.97 -12.17 17.07
CA GLU A 67 -3.70 -12.15 18.34
C GLU A 67 -5.03 -11.37 18.23
N LEU A 68 -4.97 -10.16 17.65
CA LEU A 68 -6.16 -9.34 17.41
C LEU A 68 -7.13 -10.08 16.48
N PHE A 69 -6.63 -10.62 15.37
CA PHE A 69 -7.44 -11.36 14.41
C PHE A 69 -8.12 -12.55 15.07
N GLY A 70 -7.38 -13.41 15.77
CA GLY A 70 -7.95 -14.58 16.46
C GLY A 70 -8.93 -14.22 17.58
N LYS A 71 -8.84 -13.02 18.16
CA LYS A 71 -9.82 -12.48 19.10
C LYS A 71 -11.11 -12.05 18.39
N TYR A 72 -11.01 -11.31 17.30
CA TYR A 72 -12.15 -10.69 16.63
C TYR A 72 -12.81 -11.59 15.56
N SER A 73 -12.09 -12.56 14.98
CA SER A 73 -12.63 -13.48 13.96
C SER A 73 -13.70 -14.40 14.51
N LYS A 74 -13.62 -14.72 15.82
CA LYS A 74 -14.59 -15.53 16.54
C LYS A 74 -15.88 -14.79 16.90
N MET A 75 -15.91 -13.46 16.71
CA MET A 75 -17.10 -12.67 17.01
C MET A 75 -18.12 -12.78 15.88
N THR A 76 -19.40 -12.88 16.25
CA THR A 76 -20.47 -12.72 15.26
C THR A 76 -20.46 -11.29 14.71
N ARG A 77 -21.01 -11.10 13.50
CA ARG A 77 -21.14 -9.74 12.91
C ARG A 77 -21.82 -8.77 13.89
N GLN A 78 -22.85 -9.22 14.61
CA GLN A 78 -23.55 -8.38 15.60
C GLN A 78 -22.66 -7.99 16.77
N GLN A 79 -21.84 -8.91 17.29
CA GLN A 79 -20.88 -8.62 18.36
C GLN A 79 -19.81 -7.64 17.90
N LEU A 80 -19.32 -7.80 16.66
CA LEU A 80 -18.33 -6.90 16.06
C LEU A 80 -18.86 -5.47 15.94
N HIS A 81 -20.14 -5.29 15.56
CA HIS A 81 -20.78 -3.97 15.50
C HIS A 81 -21.03 -3.31 16.86
N LYS A 82 -21.06 -4.09 17.95
CA LYS A 82 -21.14 -3.57 19.32
C LYS A 82 -19.78 -3.09 19.84
N GLN A 83 -18.69 -3.44 19.17
CA GLN A 83 -17.36 -2.96 19.53
C GLN A 83 -17.18 -1.49 19.11
N ASP A 84 -16.24 -0.83 19.78
CA ASP A 84 -15.62 0.40 19.27
C ASP A 84 -14.78 0.04 18.03
N LEU A 85 -15.48 -0.10 16.90
CA LEU A 85 -14.93 -0.45 15.60
C LEU A 85 -13.79 0.48 15.16
N PRO A 86 -13.89 1.82 15.28
CA PRO A 86 -12.76 2.71 14.97
C PRO A 86 -11.52 2.35 15.79
N LYS A 87 -11.65 2.21 17.12
CA LYS A 87 -10.52 1.84 17.98
C LYS A 87 -9.94 0.46 17.64
N MET A 88 -10.77 -0.49 17.25
CA MET A 88 -10.31 -1.80 16.78
C MET A 88 -9.52 -1.68 15.48
N LEU A 89 -10.06 -0.98 14.47
CA LEU A 89 -9.41 -0.78 13.18
C LEU A 89 -8.10 -0.01 13.32
N THR A 90 -8.04 0.99 14.20
CA THR A 90 -6.80 1.70 14.53
C THR A 90 -5.73 0.74 15.05
N LYS A 91 -6.08 -0.21 15.92
CA LYS A 91 -5.10 -1.21 16.42
C LYS A 91 -4.53 -2.08 15.30
N PHE A 92 -5.39 -2.53 14.38
CA PHE A 92 -4.95 -3.26 13.18
C PHE A 92 -4.09 -2.38 12.29
N ALA A 93 -4.48 -1.12 12.06
CA ALA A 93 -3.75 -0.17 11.23
C ALA A 93 -2.32 0.05 11.73
N HIS A 94 -2.12 0.20 13.05
CA HIS A 94 -0.79 0.27 13.63
C HIS A 94 0.06 -0.98 13.36
N GLN A 95 -0.53 -2.19 13.39
CA GLN A 95 0.25 -3.40 13.11
C GLN A 95 0.58 -3.51 11.62
N LEU A 96 -0.35 -3.13 10.74
CA LEU A 96 -0.14 -3.08 9.29
C LEU A 96 0.95 -2.05 8.94
N ASP A 97 0.90 -0.86 9.54
CA ASP A 97 1.93 0.18 9.39
C ASP A 97 3.30 -0.31 9.84
N GLU A 98 3.41 -0.86 11.05
CA GLU A 98 4.68 -1.36 11.57
C GLU A 98 5.27 -2.47 10.68
N PHE A 99 4.41 -3.35 10.14
CA PHE A 99 4.87 -4.46 9.33
C PHE A 99 5.23 -4.08 7.88
N PHE A 100 4.33 -3.39 7.19
CA PHE A 100 4.41 -3.13 5.75
C PHE A 100 4.99 -1.76 5.40
N PHE A 101 4.78 -0.77 6.26
CA PHE A 101 5.10 0.64 5.99
C PHE A 101 6.11 1.18 7.00
N PHE A 102 6.87 0.30 7.66
CA PHE A 102 7.97 0.67 8.56
C PHE A 102 7.56 1.47 9.79
N GLY A 103 6.28 1.44 10.16
CA GLY A 103 5.73 2.28 11.23
C GLY A 103 5.69 3.76 10.83
N SER A 104 5.83 4.09 9.56
CA SER A 104 6.03 5.45 9.09
C SER A 104 4.73 6.24 9.00
N LEU A 105 3.57 5.59 8.95
CA LEU A 105 2.28 6.28 8.85
C LEU A 105 1.82 6.85 10.20
N PHE A 106 2.02 6.11 11.29
CA PHE A 106 1.53 6.51 12.61
C PHE A 106 2.62 7.00 13.56
N ASN A 107 3.90 6.75 13.25
CA ASN A 107 5.02 7.22 14.08
C ASN A 107 5.87 8.32 13.41
N SER A 108 5.48 8.84 12.24
CA SER A 108 6.20 9.96 11.64
C SER A 108 5.98 11.24 12.44
N SER A 109 7.07 11.92 12.80
CA SER A 109 7.01 13.27 13.35
C SER A 109 6.43 14.22 12.30
N GLY A 110 5.17 14.60 12.46
CA GLY A 110 4.53 15.60 11.63
C GLY A 110 3.14 15.20 11.18
N ILE A 111 2.92 13.95 10.75
CA ILE A 111 1.64 13.55 10.13
C ILE A 111 0.83 12.68 11.07
N ARG A 112 -0.46 13.01 11.20
CA ARG A 112 -1.43 12.23 11.98
C ARG A 112 -2.36 11.50 11.04
N VAL A 113 -2.32 10.16 11.09
CA VAL A 113 -3.26 9.29 10.37
C VAL A 113 -4.38 8.88 11.31
N HIS A 114 -5.61 9.16 10.92
CA HIS A 114 -6.81 8.86 11.68
C HIS A 114 -7.62 7.77 10.98
N VAL A 115 -7.98 6.71 11.71
CA VAL A 115 -8.87 5.67 11.19
C VAL A 115 -10.28 5.92 11.71
N GLN A 116 -11.24 6.02 10.79
CA GLN A 116 -12.61 6.39 11.07
C GLN A 116 -13.58 5.50 10.29
N LEU A 117 -14.86 5.54 10.68
CA LEU A 117 -15.92 4.89 9.91
C LEU A 117 -16.67 5.93 9.10
N LEU A 118 -17.07 5.55 7.89
CA LEU A 118 -17.93 6.39 7.06
C LEU A 118 -19.30 6.56 7.75
N PRO A 119 -19.89 7.78 7.72
CA PRO A 119 -21.21 8.03 8.31
C PRO A 119 -22.29 7.14 7.69
N GLU A 120 -23.18 6.55 8.49
CA GLU A 120 -24.18 5.59 8.00
C GLU A 120 -25.27 6.20 7.08
N HIS A 121 -25.42 7.53 7.09
CA HIS A 121 -26.52 8.24 6.43
C HIS A 121 -26.28 8.62 4.97
N ARG A 122 -25.11 8.30 4.40
CA ARG A 122 -24.82 8.58 2.99
C ARG A 122 -24.68 7.28 2.23
N GLU A 123 -25.28 7.24 1.06
CA GLU A 123 -25.03 6.20 0.07
C GLU A 123 -23.60 6.39 -0.43
N HIS A 124 -22.64 5.69 0.18
CA HIS A 124 -21.25 5.76 -0.25
C HIS A 124 -21.07 4.88 -1.46
N LEU A 125 -20.50 5.45 -2.51
CA LEU A 125 -20.11 4.74 -3.74
C LEU A 125 -18.85 3.88 -3.52
N CYS A 126 -18.18 4.02 -2.37
CA CYS A 126 -16.94 3.31 -2.05
C CYS A 126 -16.99 2.64 -0.67
N LEU A 127 -16.15 1.61 -0.49
CA LEU A 127 -16.01 0.87 0.77
C LEU A 127 -15.00 1.50 1.72
N GLY A 128 -14.12 2.34 1.21
CA GLY A 128 -13.17 3.10 1.98
C GLY A 128 -12.72 4.33 1.20
N ARG A 129 -12.02 5.22 1.89
CA ARG A 129 -11.30 6.32 1.25
C ARG A 129 -10.16 6.80 2.13
N ALA A 130 -9.06 7.18 1.48
CA ALA A 130 -7.97 7.94 2.07
C ALA A 130 -7.97 9.37 1.54
N PHE A 131 -7.84 10.37 2.41
CA PHE A 131 -7.74 11.78 2.00
C PHE A 131 -6.94 12.60 3.02
N SER A 132 -6.44 13.76 2.60
CA SER A 132 -5.87 14.77 3.51
C SER A 132 -6.95 15.73 3.99
N ASP A 133 -6.79 16.28 5.19
CA ASP A 133 -7.54 17.47 5.57
C ASP A 133 -7.11 18.66 4.68
N GLU A 134 -8.07 19.32 4.04
CA GLU A 134 -7.79 20.55 3.27
C GLU A 134 -7.36 21.69 4.20
N ALA A 135 -7.83 21.69 5.46
CA ALA A 135 -7.45 22.69 6.45
C ALA A 135 -6.08 22.38 7.11
N ASN A 136 -5.61 21.14 7.00
CA ASN A 136 -4.40 20.69 7.66
C ASN A 136 -3.70 19.58 6.87
N ASP A 137 -2.74 19.94 6.02
CA ASP A 137 -1.96 19.01 5.18
C ASP A 137 -1.24 17.90 5.97
N MET A 138 -1.09 18.11 7.29
CA MET A 138 -0.48 17.18 8.23
C MET A 138 -1.46 16.13 8.77
N GLU A 139 -2.75 16.22 8.45
CA GLU A 139 -3.77 15.25 8.82
C GLU A 139 -4.20 14.41 7.63
N ARG A 140 -4.25 13.09 7.86
CA ARG A 140 -4.68 12.09 6.89
C ARG A 140 -5.77 11.27 7.52
N PHE A 141 -6.82 11.01 6.76
CA PHE A 141 -7.95 10.22 7.20
C PHE A 141 -8.08 8.97 6.35
N VAL A 142 -8.18 7.83 7.01
CA VAL A 142 -8.57 6.55 6.43
C VAL A 142 -9.97 6.24 6.94
N GLN A 143 -10.95 6.29 6.05
CA GLN A 143 -12.34 6.02 6.38
C GLN A 143 -12.78 4.69 5.77
N ILE A 144 -13.53 3.91 6.55
CA ILE A 144 -14.01 2.57 6.14
C ILE A 144 -15.53 2.51 6.30
N ALA A 145 -16.21 2.01 5.26
CA ALA A 145 -17.65 1.78 5.28
C ALA A 145 -18.01 0.66 6.26
N ARG A 146 -19.17 0.77 6.91
CA ARG A 146 -19.73 -0.34 7.71
C ARG A 146 -20.52 -1.33 6.86
N ARG A 147 -21.02 -0.89 5.71
CA ARG A 147 -21.95 -1.62 4.84
C ARG A 147 -21.61 -1.34 3.38
N THR A 148 -21.91 -2.30 2.53
CA THR A 148 -21.78 -2.16 1.08
C THR A 148 -23.16 -2.03 0.43
N ARG A 149 -23.20 -1.39 -0.73
CA ARG A 149 -24.23 -1.62 -1.76
C ARG A 149 -23.56 -2.38 -2.90
N VAL A 150 -23.38 -3.68 -2.74
CA VAL A 150 -23.07 -4.57 -3.88
C VAL A 150 -24.43 -4.95 -4.51
N PRO A 151 -24.53 -5.28 -5.82
CA PRO A 151 -25.80 -5.31 -6.56
C PRO A 151 -26.89 -6.29 -6.06
N VAL A 152 -26.65 -7.02 -4.97
CA VAL A 152 -27.55 -8.05 -4.42
C VAL A 152 -27.95 -7.78 -2.96
N GLY A 153 -27.78 -6.54 -2.47
CA GLY A 153 -28.35 -6.08 -1.20
C GLY A 153 -27.38 -5.39 -0.24
N ARG A 154 -27.93 -4.83 0.85
CA ARG A 154 -27.15 -4.16 1.92
C ARG A 154 -26.46 -5.20 2.80
N ALA A 155 -25.27 -5.65 2.42
CA ALA A 155 -24.48 -6.56 3.25
C ALA A 155 -23.60 -5.77 4.24
N LYS A 156 -23.56 -6.23 5.50
CA LYS A 156 -22.55 -5.79 6.48
C LYS A 156 -21.21 -6.40 6.10
N LEU A 157 -20.15 -5.60 6.14
CA LEU A 157 -18.79 -6.09 5.88
C LEU A 157 -18.36 -7.10 6.96
N SER A 158 -17.68 -8.16 6.53
CA SER A 158 -16.99 -9.05 7.46
C SER A 158 -15.75 -8.37 8.03
N LEU A 159 -15.15 -8.96 9.08
CA LEU A 159 -13.86 -8.48 9.60
C LEU A 159 -12.80 -8.50 8.50
N VAL A 160 -12.75 -9.57 7.71
CA VAL A 160 -11.77 -9.73 6.64
C VAL A 160 -11.92 -8.64 5.58
N ASP A 161 -13.16 -8.36 5.17
CA ASP A 161 -13.43 -7.27 4.21
C ASP A 161 -12.95 -5.91 4.74
N MET A 162 -13.26 -5.60 6.01
CA MET A 162 -12.83 -4.36 6.63
C MET A 162 -11.30 -4.25 6.73
N LEU A 163 -10.59 -5.35 7.02
CA LEU A 163 -9.13 -5.35 7.10
C LEU A 163 -8.48 -5.24 5.72
N GLY A 164 -9.10 -5.82 4.69
CA GLY A 164 -8.72 -5.63 3.30
C GLY A 164 -8.80 -4.18 2.86
N VAL A 165 -9.97 -3.56 3.08
CA VAL A 165 -10.17 -2.13 2.79
C VAL A 165 -9.20 -1.28 3.61
N LEU A 166 -9.00 -1.59 4.89
CA LEU A 166 -8.04 -0.86 5.73
C LEU A 166 -6.63 -0.88 5.12
N TYR A 167 -6.16 -2.04 4.69
CA TYR A 167 -4.84 -2.16 4.06
C TYR A 167 -4.77 -1.37 2.75
N HIS A 168 -5.82 -1.44 1.92
CA HIS A 168 -5.94 -0.69 0.67
C HIS A 168 -5.83 0.83 0.89
N GLU A 169 -6.58 1.37 1.85
CA GLU A 169 -6.56 2.82 2.12
C GLU A 169 -5.25 3.27 2.80
N LEU A 170 -4.64 2.41 3.63
CA LEU A 170 -3.29 2.68 4.16
C LEU A 170 -2.24 2.73 3.05
N LEU A 171 -2.41 1.93 1.99
CA LEU A 171 -1.53 1.95 0.84
C LEU A 171 -1.65 3.27 0.06
N HIS A 172 -2.87 3.77 -0.17
CA HIS A 172 -3.08 5.12 -0.73
C HIS A 172 -2.38 6.18 0.13
N THR A 173 -2.59 6.12 1.45
CA THR A 173 -1.96 7.04 2.40
C THR A 173 -0.43 6.97 2.29
N TYR A 174 0.15 5.77 2.25
CA TYR A 174 1.58 5.57 2.13
C TYR A 174 2.16 6.17 0.84
N LEU A 175 1.52 5.91 -0.30
CA LEU A 175 1.98 6.45 -1.58
C LEU A 175 1.84 7.97 -1.62
N GLY A 176 0.70 8.51 -1.20
CA GLY A 176 0.46 9.96 -1.17
C GLY A 176 1.46 10.73 -0.30
N LEU A 177 1.93 10.12 0.80
CA LEU A 177 2.90 10.75 1.70
C LEU A 177 4.34 10.73 1.18
N TYR A 178 4.76 9.67 0.49
CA TYR A 178 6.18 9.46 0.19
C TYR A 178 6.56 9.59 -1.28
N LEU A 179 5.59 9.51 -2.21
CA LEU A 179 5.84 9.77 -3.62
C LEU A 179 6.06 11.26 -3.88
N CYS A 180 7.02 11.55 -4.76
CA CYS A 180 7.27 12.90 -5.22
C CYS A 180 6.06 13.47 -5.97
N GLN A 181 5.54 14.60 -5.48
CA GLN A 181 4.39 15.31 -6.05
C GLN A 181 4.78 16.51 -6.94
N SER A 182 6.07 16.67 -7.27
CA SER A 182 6.51 17.77 -8.14
C SER A 182 6.01 17.60 -9.57
N ASP A 183 5.74 18.71 -10.28
CA ASP A 183 5.14 18.70 -11.63
C ASP A 183 5.90 17.81 -12.62
N GLY A 184 7.24 17.86 -12.62
CA GLY A 184 8.04 17.02 -13.53
C GLY A 184 8.08 15.53 -13.17
N CYS A 185 7.40 15.15 -12.09
CA CYS A 185 7.30 13.79 -11.58
C CYS A 185 5.91 13.17 -11.78
N GLU A 186 5.02 13.84 -12.51
CA GLU A 186 3.69 13.32 -12.88
C GLU A 186 3.75 11.88 -13.44
N TRP A 187 4.76 11.58 -14.27
CA TRP A 187 4.99 10.24 -14.78
C TRP A 187 5.17 9.18 -13.69
N TYR A 188 5.92 9.49 -12.62
CA TYR A 188 6.10 8.57 -11.50
C TYR A 188 4.81 8.38 -10.72
N ARG A 189 4.01 9.45 -10.58
CA ARG A 189 2.71 9.42 -9.92
C ARG A 189 1.72 8.56 -10.69
N LEU A 190 1.60 8.73 -12.01
CA LEU A 190 0.76 7.88 -12.85
C LEU A 190 1.19 6.42 -12.86
N ASN A 191 2.50 6.13 -12.81
CA ASN A 191 2.97 4.74 -12.65
C ASN A 191 2.62 4.18 -11.26
N ALA A 192 2.47 5.06 -10.27
CA ALA A 192 2.17 4.63 -8.92
C ALA A 192 0.68 4.42 -8.66
N GLU A 193 -0.07 5.49 -8.89
CA GLU A 193 -1.48 5.67 -8.59
C GLU A 193 -2.34 5.47 -9.83
N GLY A 194 -1.82 5.43 -11.05
CA GLY A 194 -2.67 5.28 -12.25
C GLY A 194 -3.63 6.45 -12.42
N LEU A 195 -4.62 6.27 -13.30
CA LEU A 195 -5.70 7.25 -13.49
C LEU A 195 -6.87 7.01 -12.53
N SER A 196 -7.11 5.75 -12.19
CA SER A 196 -8.15 5.32 -11.26
C SER A 196 -7.75 5.43 -9.77
N GLY A 197 -6.50 5.74 -9.47
CA GLY A 197 -5.93 5.58 -8.13
C GLY A 197 -5.22 4.22 -7.91
N HIS A 198 -5.35 3.27 -8.85
CA HIS A 198 -4.75 1.92 -8.76
C HIS A 198 -3.73 1.61 -9.87
N GLY A 199 -2.66 2.39 -9.95
CA GLY A 199 -1.57 2.18 -10.90
C GLY A 199 -0.73 0.91 -10.66
N PRO A 200 0.22 0.60 -11.55
CA PRO A 200 1.06 -0.60 -11.44
C PRO A 200 1.80 -0.74 -10.10
N VAL A 201 2.35 0.32 -9.52
CA VAL A 201 3.01 0.20 -8.20
C VAL A 201 2.02 -0.06 -7.09
N PHE A 202 0.86 0.61 -7.08
CA PHE A 202 -0.22 0.33 -6.15
C PHE A 202 -0.58 -1.15 -6.19
N ARG A 203 -0.93 -1.67 -7.38
CA ARG A 203 -1.33 -3.08 -7.54
C ARG A 203 -0.25 -4.07 -7.10
N ALA A 204 1.02 -3.77 -7.37
CA ALA A 204 2.12 -4.60 -6.91
C ALA A 204 2.24 -4.62 -5.38
N LEU A 205 2.12 -3.46 -4.72
CA LEU A 205 2.15 -3.37 -3.26
C LEU A 205 0.94 -4.07 -2.65
N GLU A 206 -0.25 -3.82 -3.19
CA GLU A 206 -1.49 -4.43 -2.72
C GLU A 206 -1.41 -5.96 -2.84
N HIS A 207 -1.11 -6.48 -4.03
CA HIS A 207 -0.99 -7.92 -4.27
C HIS A 207 -0.02 -8.58 -3.30
N THR A 208 1.19 -8.02 -3.17
CA THR A 208 2.24 -8.59 -2.32
C THR A 208 1.88 -8.52 -0.85
N GLY A 209 1.26 -7.42 -0.40
CA GLY A 209 0.79 -7.25 0.96
C GLY A 209 -0.33 -8.22 1.31
N LEU A 210 -1.35 -8.33 0.47
CA LEU A 210 -2.46 -9.25 0.66
C LEU A 210 -1.97 -10.70 0.68
N LYS A 211 -1.15 -11.14 -0.28
CA LYS A 211 -0.50 -12.47 -0.26
C LYS A 211 0.30 -12.71 1.03
N THR A 212 0.97 -11.69 1.54
CA THR A 212 1.71 -11.78 2.80
C THR A 212 0.75 -11.93 3.99
N LEU A 213 -0.32 -11.15 4.05
CA LEU A 213 -1.37 -11.29 5.08
C LEU A 213 -2.02 -12.66 5.05
N GLN A 214 -2.27 -13.23 3.88
CA GLN A 214 -2.77 -14.60 3.73
C GLN A 214 -1.88 -15.63 4.38
N SER A 215 -0.56 -15.49 4.20
CA SER A 215 0.42 -16.38 4.85
C SER A 215 0.43 -16.27 6.38
N TRP A 216 -0.23 -15.26 6.96
CA TRP A 216 -0.40 -15.15 8.41
C TRP A 216 -1.60 -15.93 8.95
N GLY A 217 -2.32 -16.65 8.08
CA GLY A 217 -3.39 -17.59 8.43
C GLY A 217 -3.07 -18.39 9.69
N THR A 218 -4.05 -18.48 10.58
CA THR A 218 -3.86 -19.04 11.92
C THR A 218 -3.80 -20.58 11.89
N GLN A 219 -3.30 -21.17 12.97
CA GLN A 219 -3.12 -22.61 13.22
C GLN A 219 -4.38 -23.51 13.09
N LYS A 220 -5.48 -23.07 12.45
CA LYS A 220 -6.73 -23.84 12.33
C LYS A 220 -7.45 -23.69 10.97
N GLY A 221 -6.75 -23.25 9.92
CA GLY A 221 -7.32 -23.19 8.56
C GLY A 221 -8.15 -21.94 8.25
N GLU A 222 -8.30 -21.00 9.20
CA GLU A 222 -8.87 -19.67 8.92
C GLU A 222 -7.80 -18.79 8.25
N THR A 223 -8.00 -18.49 6.97
CA THR A 223 -7.17 -17.54 6.23
C THR A 223 -7.54 -16.11 6.60
N VAL A 224 -6.53 -15.30 6.94
CA VAL A 224 -6.71 -13.86 7.24
C VAL A 224 -7.34 -13.13 6.05
N ILE A 225 -7.01 -13.56 4.84
CA ILE A 225 -7.62 -13.11 3.58
C ILE A 225 -7.87 -14.35 2.70
N PRO A 226 -9.07 -14.58 2.15
CA PRO A 226 -9.34 -15.75 1.32
C PRO A 226 -8.52 -15.78 0.02
N PRO A 227 -8.07 -16.94 -0.47
CA PRO A 227 -7.32 -17.07 -1.73
C PRO A 227 -8.01 -16.46 -2.95
N GLU A 228 -9.34 -16.46 -2.99
CA GLU A 228 -10.18 -15.91 -4.05
C GLU A 228 -10.10 -14.38 -4.18
N TRP A 229 -9.50 -13.69 -3.21
CA TRP A 229 -9.21 -12.25 -3.31
C TRP A 229 -8.12 -11.91 -4.35
N HIS A 230 -7.45 -12.91 -4.95
CA HIS A 230 -6.32 -12.69 -5.85
C HIS A 230 -6.65 -12.55 -7.32
N ASP A 231 -7.78 -13.09 -7.77
CA ASP A 231 -8.05 -13.19 -9.20
C ASP A 231 -9.13 -12.23 -9.69
N ASP A 232 -10.10 -11.81 -8.86
CA ASP A 232 -11.17 -10.88 -9.29
C ASP A 232 -11.71 -9.92 -8.22
N PHE A 233 -11.31 -10.01 -6.94
CA PHE A 233 -11.93 -9.25 -5.87
C PHE A 233 -10.94 -8.76 -4.81
N VAL A 234 -10.29 -7.64 -5.12
CA VAL A 234 -10.38 -6.48 -4.21
C VAL A 234 -10.73 -5.30 -5.10
N TRP A 235 -11.76 -4.59 -4.68
CA TRP A 235 -12.48 -3.42 -5.19
C TRP A 235 -11.61 -2.20 -5.62
N THR A 236 -10.39 -2.45 -6.09
CA THR A 236 -9.67 -1.63 -7.04
C THR A 236 -10.53 -1.45 -8.28
N ALA A 237 -10.41 -0.30 -8.93
CA ALA A 237 -10.84 -0.20 -10.30
C ALA A 237 -10.19 -1.37 -11.06
N SER A 238 -10.98 -2.18 -11.74
CA SER A 238 -10.44 -3.31 -12.47
C SER A 238 -9.34 -2.83 -13.44
N TRP A 239 -8.41 -3.69 -13.83
CA TRP A 239 -7.45 -3.31 -14.89
C TRP A 239 -8.20 -2.83 -16.15
N GLN A 240 -9.43 -3.32 -16.36
CA GLN A 240 -10.33 -2.88 -17.41
C GLN A 240 -10.79 -1.42 -17.20
N GLU A 241 -11.18 -1.01 -16.00
CA GLU A 241 -11.52 0.39 -15.70
C GLU A 241 -10.32 1.33 -15.89
N GLU A 242 -9.11 0.94 -15.46
CA GLU A 242 -7.89 1.72 -15.74
C GLU A 242 -7.66 1.82 -17.26
N CYS A 243 -7.85 0.73 -18.02
CA CYS A 243 -7.75 0.75 -19.49
C CYS A 243 -8.82 1.63 -20.14
N GLN A 244 -10.05 1.65 -19.60
CA GLN A 244 -11.15 2.50 -20.06
C GLN A 244 -10.80 3.97 -19.82
N GLU A 245 -10.34 4.33 -18.62
CA GLU A 245 -9.90 5.70 -18.29
C GLU A 245 -8.73 6.16 -19.17
N VAL A 246 -7.76 5.28 -19.44
CA VAL A 246 -6.67 5.57 -20.38
C VAL A 246 -7.22 5.84 -21.79
N THR A 247 -8.21 5.08 -22.24
CA THR A 247 -8.82 5.24 -23.55
C THR A 247 -9.57 6.57 -23.63
N SER A 248 -10.43 6.86 -22.64
CA SER A 248 -11.14 8.13 -22.50
C SER A 248 -10.19 9.34 -22.47
N CYS A 249 -9.08 9.25 -21.73
CA CYS A 249 -8.10 10.33 -21.65
C CYS A 249 -7.35 10.56 -22.97
N LYS A 250 -7.08 9.50 -23.76
CA LYS A 250 -6.49 9.61 -25.11
C LYS A 250 -7.45 10.32 -26.05
N GLU A 251 -8.71 9.89 -26.08
CA GLU A 251 -9.75 10.46 -26.95
C GLU A 251 -9.98 11.94 -26.66
N LEU A 252 -9.94 12.34 -25.38
CA LEU A 252 -10.14 13.72 -24.95
C LEU A 252 -8.87 14.59 -25.00
N GLY A 253 -7.71 14.02 -25.37
CA GLY A 253 -6.43 14.74 -25.42
C GLY A 253 -5.96 15.29 -24.06
N LYS A 254 -6.51 14.78 -22.95
CA LYS A 254 -6.31 15.33 -21.59
C LYS A 254 -4.92 15.02 -21.02
N ILE A 255 -4.26 13.99 -21.54
CA ILE A 255 -2.96 13.53 -21.05
C ILE A 255 -2.03 13.30 -22.24
N PRO A 256 -0.78 13.78 -22.21
CA PRO A 256 0.18 13.50 -23.26
C PRO A 256 0.29 11.99 -23.50
N HIS A 257 0.15 11.55 -24.75
CA HIS A 257 0.25 10.13 -25.14
C HIS A 257 1.50 9.43 -24.59
N ALA A 258 2.61 10.16 -24.44
CA ALA A 258 3.87 9.67 -23.87
C ALA A 258 3.75 9.22 -22.40
N HIS A 259 2.85 9.84 -21.63
CA HIS A 259 2.59 9.46 -20.23
C HIS A 259 1.74 8.17 -20.17
N LEU A 260 0.80 7.99 -21.10
CA LEU A 260 -0.09 6.82 -21.17
C LEU A 260 0.56 5.57 -21.79
N ALA A 261 1.53 5.73 -22.69
CA ALA A 261 2.27 4.62 -23.30
C ALA A 261 3.02 3.72 -22.28
N ASN A 262 3.16 4.20 -21.03
CA ASN A 262 3.93 3.54 -19.98
C ASN A 262 3.09 2.96 -18.82
N LEU A 263 1.76 2.95 -18.92
CA LEU A 263 0.92 1.98 -18.20
C LEU A 263 1.11 0.61 -18.89
N ARG A 264 2.36 0.13 -18.85
CA ARG A 264 2.93 -0.84 -19.77
C ARG A 264 2.11 -2.13 -19.75
N HIS A 265 1.46 -2.43 -20.87
CA HIS A 265 0.98 -3.79 -21.15
C HIS A 265 2.15 -4.80 -21.11
N ASN A 266 3.37 -4.34 -21.43
CA ASN A 266 4.61 -5.12 -21.40
C ASN A 266 5.70 -4.43 -20.55
N PRO A 267 5.76 -4.69 -19.23
CA PRO A 267 6.84 -4.18 -18.38
C PRO A 267 8.20 -4.69 -18.87
N SER A 268 9.26 -3.93 -18.64
CA SER A 268 10.60 -4.34 -19.08
C SER A 268 10.97 -5.67 -18.42
N PRO A 269 11.58 -6.63 -19.15
CA PRO A 269 12.09 -7.88 -18.54
C PRO A 269 13.17 -7.59 -17.49
N ASN A 270 13.75 -6.39 -17.52
CA ASN A 270 14.72 -5.93 -16.54
C ASN A 270 14.09 -5.37 -15.25
N GLU A 271 12.78 -5.27 -15.15
CA GLU A 271 12.10 -4.89 -13.91
C GLU A 271 12.08 -6.06 -12.93
N ILE A 272 12.38 -5.78 -11.65
CA ILE A 272 12.38 -6.78 -10.57
C ILE A 272 10.95 -7.22 -10.25
N ILE A 273 10.01 -6.26 -10.25
CA ILE A 273 8.59 -6.47 -10.01
C ILE A 273 7.84 -5.99 -11.25
N GLN A 274 7.28 -6.92 -11.99
CA GLN A 274 6.54 -6.69 -13.23
C GLN A 274 5.05 -6.80 -12.95
N VAL A 275 4.27 -5.88 -13.51
CA VAL A 275 2.80 -5.92 -13.47
C VAL A 275 2.31 -6.04 -14.91
N ARG A 276 1.59 -7.12 -15.21
CA ARG A 276 1.07 -7.47 -16.54
C ARG A 276 -0.44 -7.69 -16.43
N GLY A 277 -1.22 -6.65 -16.68
CA GLY A 277 -2.65 -6.65 -16.36
C GLY A 277 -2.84 -6.90 -14.87
N ILE A 278 -3.59 -7.96 -14.53
CA ILE A 278 -3.82 -8.38 -13.14
C ILE A 278 -2.66 -9.17 -12.52
N LYS A 279 -1.69 -9.63 -13.34
CA LYS A 279 -0.62 -10.51 -12.88
C LYS A 279 0.56 -9.71 -12.35
N VAL A 280 0.98 -9.98 -11.12
CA VAL A 280 2.24 -9.49 -10.54
C VAL A 280 3.29 -10.60 -10.59
N ILE A 281 4.44 -10.32 -11.20
CA ILE A 281 5.57 -11.25 -11.33
C ILE A 281 6.77 -10.65 -10.61
N ILE A 282 7.40 -11.41 -9.71
CA ILE A 282 8.50 -10.95 -8.88
C ILE A 282 9.71 -11.85 -9.09
N ASP A 283 10.83 -11.26 -9.51
CA ASP A 283 12.15 -11.90 -9.45
C ASP A 283 12.67 -11.81 -8.01
N GLY A 284 12.23 -12.74 -7.17
CA GLY A 284 12.58 -12.82 -5.74
C GLY A 284 14.10 -12.79 -5.49
N PRO A 285 14.91 -13.62 -6.16
CA PRO A 285 16.37 -13.58 -6.03
C PRO A 285 16.98 -12.20 -6.34
N ARG A 286 16.53 -11.53 -7.41
CA ARG A 286 17.02 -10.20 -7.78
C ARG A 286 16.53 -9.12 -6.81
N LEU A 287 15.30 -9.21 -6.31
CA LEU A 287 14.77 -8.32 -5.28
C LEU A 287 15.64 -8.40 -4.01
N ARG A 288 15.93 -9.62 -3.54
CA ARG A 288 16.79 -9.84 -2.36
C ARG A 288 18.20 -9.27 -2.56
N ARG A 289 18.81 -9.48 -3.73
CA ARG A 289 20.12 -8.89 -4.07
C ARG A 289 20.07 -7.36 -4.09
N HIS A 290 19.01 -6.78 -4.63
CA HIS A 290 18.81 -5.34 -4.70
C HIS A 290 18.73 -4.72 -3.30
N VAL A 291 17.91 -5.27 -2.41
CA VAL A 291 17.77 -4.82 -1.01
C VAL A 291 19.11 -4.90 -0.27
N LYS A 292 19.80 -6.06 -0.34
CA LYS A 292 21.12 -6.25 0.30
C LYS A 292 22.15 -5.24 -0.22
N LYS A 293 22.15 -4.93 -1.52
CA LYS A 293 23.07 -3.95 -2.12
C LYS A 293 22.80 -2.53 -1.61
N ASN A 294 21.54 -2.13 -1.45
CA ASN A 294 21.19 -0.81 -0.92
C ASN A 294 21.56 -0.69 0.56
N ALA A 295 21.27 -1.71 1.38
CA ALA A 295 21.62 -1.71 2.80
C ALA A 295 23.13 -1.54 3.04
N LYS A 296 23.97 -2.20 2.22
CA LYS A 296 25.44 -2.04 2.27
C LYS A 296 25.89 -0.61 1.94
N LYS A 297 25.22 0.07 1.01
CA LYS A 297 25.58 1.45 0.63
C LYS A 297 25.25 2.44 1.75
N ASP A 298 24.12 2.25 2.41
CA ASP A 298 23.68 3.16 3.48
C ASP A 298 24.57 3.06 4.71
N ARG A 299 24.95 1.84 5.10
CA ARG A 299 25.95 1.63 6.17
C ARG A 299 27.27 2.33 5.87
N LYS A 300 27.72 2.33 4.61
CA LYS A 300 28.94 3.05 4.20
C LYS A 300 28.75 4.57 4.26
N HIS A 301 27.56 5.08 3.97
CA HIS A 301 27.29 6.52 4.05
C HIS A 301 27.23 7.00 5.51
N GLN A 302 26.56 6.25 6.38
CA GLN A 302 26.48 6.55 7.82
C GLN A 302 27.85 6.55 8.49
N ARG A 303 28.71 5.57 8.19
CA ARG A 303 30.10 5.51 8.70
C ARG A 303 30.99 6.68 8.27
N LYS A 304 30.63 7.42 7.22
CA LYS A 304 31.38 8.60 6.77
C LYS A 304 30.90 9.89 7.45
N GLN A 305 29.77 9.86 8.14
CA GLN A 305 29.18 11.01 8.83
C GLN A 305 29.47 11.02 10.33
N THR A 306 30.05 9.93 10.86
CA THR A 306 30.53 9.76 12.23
C THR A 306 32.04 9.84 12.27
#